data_AF-A0A0S7EQU4-F1
#
_entry.id   AF-A0A0S7EQU4-F1
#
_cell.length_a   1.000
_cell.length_b   1.000
_cell.length_c   1.000
_cell.angle_alpha   90.00
_cell.angle_beta   90.00
_cell.angle_gamma   90.00
#
_symmetry.space_group_name_H-M   'P 1'
#
loop_
_entity.id
_entity.type
_entity.pdbx_description
1 polymer ?
#
loop_
_entity_poly.entity_id
_entity_poly.type
_entity_poly.pdbx_seq_one_letter_code
_entity_poly.pdbx_strand_id
1 'polypeptide(L)'
;MMEGRRPHSSKFAFTEKTTLVSYCPKRNKNVLVMSTMHKDASLSTREDMKPQMILDYNSTKGGVDNLDKVTATYSCQRKTTYWPFVIFCNIVDVSAYNAYVLWIEINQQWNASKLHRRRLFLEELGKALVTPYIQNRVRPVRSLAAAAIIAKI
;
A
#
# COMPACT_ATOMS: atom_id res chain seq x y z
N MET A 1 -32.85 -11.26 12.80
CA MET A 1 -32.54 -9.79 12.80
C MET A 1 -32.51 -9.12 11.42
N MET A 2 -32.54 -9.85 10.27
CA MET A 2 -32.54 -9.22 8.93
C MET A 2 -33.85 -9.39 8.13
N GLU A 3 -34.74 -10.31 8.55
CA GLU A 3 -36.02 -10.50 7.88
C GLU A 3 -36.89 -9.24 7.99
N GLY A 4 -37.44 -8.81 6.85
CA GLY A 4 -38.36 -7.66 6.78
C GLY A 4 -37.73 -6.26 6.73
N ARG A 5 -36.40 -6.11 6.76
CA ARG A 5 -35.77 -4.77 6.64
C ARG A 5 -35.80 -4.24 5.21
N ARG A 6 -36.29 -3.00 5.06
CA ARG A 6 -36.29 -2.28 3.76
C ARG A 6 -34.85 -1.98 3.32
N PRO A 7 -34.53 -2.05 2.01
CA PRO A 7 -33.28 -1.53 1.48
C PRO A 7 -33.09 -0.06 1.85
N HIS A 8 -31.82 0.37 1.97
CA HIS A 8 -31.41 1.72 2.34
C HIS A 8 -31.89 2.18 3.73
N SER A 9 -32.24 1.23 4.62
CA SER A 9 -32.61 1.53 6.00
C SER A 9 -31.45 1.40 6.97
N SER A 10 -31.38 2.31 7.95
CA SER A 10 -30.36 2.35 8.99
C SER A 10 -31.00 2.25 10.38
N LYS A 11 -30.33 1.55 11.31
CA LYS A 11 -30.65 1.57 12.74
C LYS A 11 -29.40 1.96 13.50
N PHE A 12 -29.54 2.90 14.43
CA PHE A 12 -28.44 3.39 15.25
C PHE A 12 -28.62 2.95 16.70
N ALA A 13 -27.50 2.63 17.35
CA ALA A 13 -27.41 2.42 18.78
C ALA A 13 -26.31 3.33 19.33
N PHE A 14 -26.61 4.02 20.42
CA PHE A 14 -25.73 5.02 21.01
C PHE A 14 -25.33 4.59 22.43
N THR A 15 -24.06 4.79 22.74
CA THR A 15 -23.54 4.82 24.10
C THR A 15 -22.86 6.17 24.31
N GLU A 16 -22.47 6.48 25.55
CA GLU A 16 -21.71 7.71 25.86
C GLU A 16 -20.47 7.86 24.96
N LYS A 17 -19.78 6.75 24.68
CA LYS A 17 -18.47 6.75 24.00
C LYS A 17 -18.55 6.36 22.53
N THR A 18 -19.56 5.62 22.09
CA THR A 18 -19.58 5.02 20.75
C THR A 18 -20.97 5.03 20.11
N THR A 19 -20.98 5.11 18.78
CA THR A 19 -22.17 4.91 17.95
C THR A 19 -21.99 3.66 17.11
N LEU A 20 -23.00 2.79 17.06
CA LEU A 20 -23.07 1.64 16.18
C LEU A 20 -24.21 1.84 15.18
N VAL A 21 -23.93 1.65 13.89
CA VAL A 21 -24.95 1.64 12.84
C VAL A 21 -25.06 0.26 12.20
N SER A 22 -26.31 -0.14 11.94
CA SER A 22 -26.66 -1.27 11.10
C SER A 22 -27.40 -0.77 9.87
N TYR A 23 -26.72 -0.77 8.73
CA TYR A 23 -27.22 -0.30 7.44
C TYR A 23 -27.53 -1.46 6.49
N CYS A 24 -28.71 -1.44 5.86
CA CYS A 24 -29.12 -2.45 4.89
C CYS A 24 -28.98 -1.93 3.45
N PRO A 25 -27.84 -2.14 2.76
CA PRO A 25 -27.67 -1.67 1.37
C PRO A 25 -28.62 -2.38 0.39
N LYS A 26 -28.90 -3.67 0.62
CA LYS A 26 -29.76 -4.51 -0.22
C LYS A 26 -30.55 -5.47 0.66
N ARG A 27 -31.61 -6.06 0.12
CA ARG A 27 -32.39 -7.10 0.81
C ARG A 27 -31.46 -8.22 1.31
N ASN A 28 -31.64 -8.64 2.56
CA ASN A 28 -30.84 -9.68 3.22
C ASN A 28 -29.33 -9.40 3.29
N LYS A 29 -28.90 -8.13 3.18
CA LYS A 29 -27.52 -7.69 3.41
C LYS A 29 -27.51 -6.61 4.49
N ASN A 30 -26.52 -6.68 5.36
CA ASN A 30 -26.33 -5.73 6.45
C ASN A 30 -24.86 -5.36 6.56
N VAL A 31 -24.60 -4.08 6.80
CA VAL A 31 -23.28 -3.51 7.09
C VAL A 31 -23.35 -2.96 8.50
N LEU A 32 -22.46 -3.44 9.36
CA LEU A 32 -22.31 -2.96 10.73
C LEU A 32 -21.04 -2.13 10.81
N VAL A 33 -21.15 -0.89 11.28
CA VAL A 33 -19.99 -0.02 11.54
C VAL A 33 -20.14 0.58 12.91
N MET A 34 -19.07 0.55 13.70
CA MET A 34 -18.96 1.22 14.98
C MET A 34 -17.98 2.39 14.86
N SER A 35 -18.28 3.49 15.53
CA SER A 35 -17.43 4.67 15.56
C SER A 35 -17.42 5.31 16.94
N THR A 36 -16.26 5.78 17.38
CA THR A 36 -16.09 6.66 18.55
C THR A 36 -16.22 8.15 18.20
N MET A 37 -15.98 8.51 16.92
CA MET A 37 -16.00 9.89 16.41
C MET A 37 -17.44 10.42 16.21
N HIS A 38 -18.26 9.67 15.49
CA HIS A 38 -19.66 10.01 15.21
C HIS A 38 -20.54 9.86 16.47
N LYS A 39 -21.34 10.89 16.78
CA LYS A 39 -22.24 10.94 17.94
C LYS A 39 -23.73 11.10 17.56
N ASP A 40 -24.04 11.13 16.27
CA ASP A 40 -25.38 11.37 15.76
C ASP A 40 -25.82 10.30 14.75
N ALA A 41 -27.08 10.41 14.29
CA ALA A 41 -27.68 9.54 13.28
C ALA A 41 -27.60 10.15 11.87
N SER A 42 -26.51 10.84 11.53
CA SER A 42 -26.38 11.56 10.26
C SER A 42 -26.41 10.61 9.05
N LEU A 43 -27.27 10.94 8.09
CA LEU A 43 -27.40 10.24 6.81
C LEU A 43 -26.98 11.18 5.67
N SER A 44 -26.42 10.60 4.62
CA SER A 44 -26.14 11.35 3.39
C SER A 44 -27.43 11.69 2.64
N THR A 45 -27.38 12.76 1.83
CA THR A 45 -28.48 13.17 0.93
C THR A 45 -28.60 12.33 -0.34
N ARG A 46 -27.83 11.25 -0.45
CA ARG A 46 -27.83 10.36 -1.61
C ARG A 46 -29.04 9.43 -1.58
N GLU A 47 -29.44 8.92 -2.73
CA GLU A 47 -30.56 7.96 -2.87
C GLU A 47 -30.36 6.67 -2.03
N ASP A 48 -29.12 6.29 -1.76
CA ASP A 48 -28.79 5.11 -0.95
C ASP A 48 -28.90 5.36 0.56
N MET A 49 -29.18 6.61 0.98
CA MET A 49 -29.36 7.05 2.37
C MET A 49 -28.27 6.50 3.31
N LYS A 50 -27.04 6.41 2.78
CA LYS A 50 -25.93 5.81 3.51
C LYS A 50 -25.56 6.67 4.73
N PRO A 51 -25.37 6.09 5.91
CA PRO A 51 -24.88 6.82 7.09
C PRO A 51 -23.54 7.50 6.83
N GLN A 52 -23.35 8.71 7.36
CA GLN A 52 -22.11 9.47 7.19
C GLN A 52 -20.89 8.68 7.67
N MET A 53 -21.01 7.98 8.80
CA MET A 53 -19.95 7.12 9.32
C MET A 53 -19.51 5.99 8.38
N ILE A 54 -20.40 5.49 7.52
CA ILE A 54 -20.03 4.49 6.51
C ILE A 54 -19.32 5.17 5.34
N LEU A 55 -19.66 6.40 4.98
CA LEU A 55 -18.95 7.17 3.96
C LEU A 55 -17.52 7.48 4.43
N ASP A 56 -17.35 7.92 5.67
CA ASP A 56 -16.05 8.25 6.26
C ASP A 56 -15.17 7.01 6.44
N TYR A 57 -15.77 5.88 6.81
CA TYR A 57 -15.06 4.60 6.79
C TYR A 57 -14.60 4.24 5.36
N ASN A 58 -15.46 4.39 4.35
CA ASN A 58 -15.11 4.06 2.98
C ASN A 58 -14.03 4.97 2.37
N SER A 59 -13.96 6.24 2.78
CA SER A 59 -12.93 7.17 2.32
C SER A 59 -11.55 6.85 2.90
N THR A 60 -11.50 6.21 4.07
CA THR A 60 -10.25 5.93 4.80
C THR A 60 -9.78 4.48 4.74
N LYS A 61 -10.69 3.51 4.56
CA LYS A 61 -10.36 2.07 4.59
C LYS A 61 -9.37 1.62 3.51
N GLY A 62 -9.21 2.40 2.44
CA GLY A 62 -8.38 2.03 1.29
C GLY A 62 -6.87 2.14 1.52
N GLY A 63 -6.41 2.70 2.64
CA GLY A 63 -4.97 2.92 2.87
C GLY A 63 -4.13 1.65 2.81
N VAL A 64 -4.51 0.62 3.57
CA VAL A 64 -3.80 -0.66 3.62
C VAL A 64 -3.96 -1.45 2.32
N ASP A 65 -5.18 -1.54 1.78
CA ASP A 65 -5.44 -2.22 0.50
C ASP A 65 -4.61 -1.62 -0.64
N ASN A 66 -4.42 -0.30 -0.63
CA ASN A 66 -3.57 0.38 -1.61
C ASN A 66 -2.09 0.01 -1.41
N LEU A 67 -1.60 -0.02 -0.16
CA LEU A 67 -0.23 -0.44 0.16
C LEU A 67 0.03 -1.88 -0.30
N ASP A 68 -0.90 -2.80 -0.04
CA ASP A 68 -0.80 -4.20 -0.46
C ASP A 68 -0.78 -4.32 -1.99
N LYS A 69 -1.66 -3.59 -2.68
CA LYS A 69 -1.69 -3.57 -4.14
C LYS A 69 -0.40 -3.03 -4.75
N VAL A 70 0.15 -1.94 -4.20
CA VAL A 70 1.36 -1.35 -4.75
C VAL A 70 2.56 -2.23 -4.46
N THR A 71 2.73 -2.74 -3.24
CA THR A 71 3.85 -3.64 -2.90
C THR A 71 3.83 -4.92 -3.75
N ALA A 72 2.66 -5.53 -3.96
CA ALA A 72 2.51 -6.70 -4.83
C ALA A 72 2.96 -6.46 -6.29
N THR A 73 2.79 -5.24 -6.82
CA THR A 73 3.20 -4.90 -8.21
C THR A 73 4.72 -4.98 -8.41
N TYR A 74 5.51 -4.63 -7.39
CA TYR A 74 6.98 -4.65 -7.44
C TYR A 74 7.51 -5.33 -6.18
N SER A 75 7.32 -6.64 -6.12
CA SER A 75 7.74 -7.45 -4.97
C SER A 75 9.04 -8.21 -5.24
N CYS A 76 9.88 -8.29 -4.20
CA CYS A 76 11.05 -9.16 -4.17
C CYS A 76 10.73 -10.60 -3.74
N GLN A 77 9.46 -10.92 -3.44
CA GLN A 77 9.06 -12.27 -3.04
C GLN A 77 9.40 -13.31 -4.12
N ARG A 78 9.76 -14.50 -3.64
CA ARG A 78 10.07 -15.69 -4.46
C ARG A 78 9.38 -16.89 -3.84
N LYS A 79 9.07 -17.89 -4.68
CA LYS A 79 8.59 -19.19 -4.19
C LYS A 79 9.62 -19.76 -3.21
N THR A 80 9.22 -19.95 -1.97
CA THR A 80 10.07 -20.44 -0.88
C THR A 80 9.25 -21.31 0.07
N THR A 81 9.91 -22.25 0.74
CA THR A 81 9.33 -23.02 1.85
C THR A 81 9.71 -22.44 3.21
N TYR A 82 10.57 -21.43 3.24
CA TYR A 82 11.12 -20.84 4.46
C TYR A 82 10.36 -19.55 4.83
N TRP A 83 9.41 -19.65 5.77
CA TRP A 83 8.54 -18.53 6.17
C TRP A 83 9.28 -17.26 6.64
N PRO A 84 10.45 -17.32 7.31
CA PRO A 84 11.15 -16.10 7.71
C PRO A 84 11.63 -15.29 6.49
N PHE A 85 11.94 -15.95 5.38
CA PHE A 85 12.30 -15.26 4.14
C PHE A 85 11.12 -14.50 3.54
N VAL A 86 9.89 -15.02 3.67
CA VAL A 86 8.68 -14.30 3.26
C VAL A 86 8.53 -13.00 4.05
N ILE A 87 8.75 -13.04 5.37
CA ILE A 87 8.73 -11.85 6.21
C ILE A 87 9.84 -10.87 5.80
N PHE A 88 11.06 -11.36 5.56
CA PHE A 88 12.16 -10.54 5.10
C PHE A 88 11.82 -9.82 3.78
N CYS A 89 11.28 -10.52 2.78
CA CYS A 89 10.84 -9.90 1.53
C CYS A 89 9.76 -8.84 1.77
N ASN A 90 8.79 -9.09 2.66
CA ASN A 90 7.77 -8.10 3.01
C ASN A 90 8.38 -6.84 3.64
N ILE A 91 9.34 -7.00 4.55
CA ILE A 91 10.05 -5.86 5.15
C ILE A 91 10.75 -5.04 4.07
N VAL A 92 11.43 -5.68 3.13
CA VAL A 92 12.11 -5.00 2.01
C VAL A 92 11.11 -4.26 1.13
N ASP A 93 10.03 -4.91 0.71
CA ASP A 93 9.02 -4.33 -0.19
C ASP A 93 8.33 -3.10 0.44
N VAL A 94 7.93 -3.19 1.71
CA VAL A 94 7.31 -2.10 2.45
C VAL A 94 8.32 -0.96 2.70
N SER A 95 9.56 -1.29 3.08
CA SER A 95 10.60 -0.29 3.32
C SER A 95 10.94 0.48 2.05
N ALA A 96 11.05 -0.19 0.91
CA ALA A 96 11.32 0.44 -0.38
C ALA A 96 10.16 1.37 -0.81
N TYR A 97 8.91 0.98 -0.54
CA TYR A 97 7.77 1.85 -0.80
C TYR A 97 7.75 3.08 0.12
N ASN A 98 8.01 2.91 1.42
CA ASN A 98 8.08 4.03 2.35
C ASN A 98 9.21 5.01 2.00
N ALA A 99 10.38 4.48 1.62
CA ALA A 99 11.50 5.28 1.13
C ALA A 99 11.12 6.07 -0.14
N TYR A 100 10.37 5.45 -1.06
CA TYR A 100 9.84 6.13 -2.25
C TYR A 100 8.89 7.27 -1.88
N VAL A 101 7.94 7.06 -0.95
CA VAL A 101 7.00 8.09 -0.49
C VAL A 101 7.74 9.28 0.10
N LEU A 102 8.71 9.03 0.99
CA LEU A 102 9.56 10.10 1.56
C LEU A 102 10.37 10.82 0.48
N TRP A 103 10.93 10.07 -0.48
CA TRP A 103 11.73 10.64 -1.55
C TRP A 103 10.95 11.62 -2.42
N ILE A 104 9.74 11.26 -2.84
CA ILE A 104 8.91 12.13 -3.69
C ILE A 104 8.35 13.34 -2.94
N GLU A 105 8.18 13.23 -1.63
CA GLU A 105 7.74 14.33 -0.77
C GLU A 105 8.83 15.40 -0.64
N ILE A 106 10.08 14.96 -0.41
CA ILE A 106 11.24 15.85 -0.31
C ILE A 106 11.68 16.37 -1.69
N ASN A 107 11.66 15.50 -2.72
CA ASN A 107 12.16 15.79 -4.06
C ASN A 107 11.02 15.84 -5.08
N GLN A 108 10.10 16.80 -4.91
CA GLN A 108 8.87 16.87 -5.70
C GLN A 108 9.13 16.95 -7.22
N GLN A 109 10.20 17.63 -7.63
CA GLN A 109 10.57 17.80 -9.05
C GLN A 109 11.24 16.56 -9.66
N TRP A 110 11.76 15.63 -8.85
CA TRP A 110 12.48 14.45 -9.34
C TRP A 110 11.56 13.57 -10.20
N ASN A 111 11.87 13.46 -11.50
CA ASN A 111 11.07 12.71 -12.47
C ASN A 111 9.57 13.10 -12.52
N ALA A 112 9.21 14.35 -12.19
CA ALA A 112 7.81 14.78 -12.04
C ALA A 112 6.95 14.56 -13.30
N SER A 113 7.54 14.62 -14.50
CA SER A 113 6.84 14.39 -15.77
C SER A 113 6.62 12.92 -16.11
N LYS A 114 7.17 11.97 -15.33
CA LYS A 114 7.10 10.53 -15.60
C LYS A 114 5.95 9.90 -14.82
N LEU A 115 5.16 9.06 -15.50
CA LEU A 115 4.09 8.29 -14.83
C LEU A 115 4.62 7.08 -14.04
N HIS A 116 5.85 6.63 -14.31
CA HIS A 116 6.46 5.43 -13.74
C HIS A 116 7.58 5.74 -12.73
N ARG A 117 7.47 6.85 -11.99
CA ARG A 117 8.47 7.32 -11.00
C ARG A 117 8.90 6.24 -10.00
N ARG A 118 7.96 5.44 -9.50
CA ARG A 118 8.27 4.36 -8.57
C ARG A 118 9.21 3.30 -9.15
N ARG A 119 9.03 2.93 -10.43
CA ARG A 119 9.91 1.96 -11.09
C ARG A 119 11.33 2.51 -11.19
N LEU A 120 11.46 3.78 -11.58
CA LEU A 120 12.76 4.47 -11.65
C LEU A 120 13.42 4.51 -10.27
N PHE A 121 12.65 4.81 -9.23
CA PHE A 121 13.15 4.87 -7.87
C PHE A 121 13.69 3.52 -7.41
N LEU A 122 12.95 2.44 -7.66
CA LEU A 122 13.39 1.08 -7.30
C LEU A 122 14.64 0.65 -8.08
N GLU A 123 14.75 1.06 -9.35
CA GLU A 123 15.94 0.80 -10.16
C GLU A 123 17.17 1.55 -9.62
N GLU A 124 17.03 2.85 -9.32
CA GLU A 124 18.09 3.67 -8.74
C GLU A 124 18.49 3.16 -7.35
N LEU A 125 17.51 2.83 -6.50
CA LEU A 125 17.73 2.23 -5.18
C LEU A 125 18.51 0.91 -5.30
N GLY A 126 18.08 0.02 -6.19
CA GLY A 126 18.75 -1.26 -6.42
C GLY A 126 20.21 -1.05 -6.86
N LYS A 127 20.45 -0.15 -7.83
CA LYS A 127 21.79 0.23 -8.29
C LYS A 127 22.64 0.80 -7.16
N ALA A 128 22.11 1.72 -6.37
CA ALA A 128 22.81 2.36 -5.26
C ALA A 128 23.25 1.34 -4.20
N LEU A 129 22.37 0.37 -3.87
CA LEU A 129 22.68 -0.68 -2.89
C LEU A 129 23.77 -1.65 -3.36
N VAL A 130 23.83 -1.98 -4.65
CA VAL A 130 24.79 -2.98 -5.17
C VAL A 130 26.12 -2.38 -5.63
N THR A 131 26.17 -1.11 -6.01
CA THR A 131 27.36 -0.47 -6.61
C THR A 131 28.62 -0.60 -5.76
N PRO A 132 28.61 -0.31 -4.43
CA PRO A 132 29.81 -0.46 -3.60
C PRO A 132 30.35 -1.90 -3.59
N TYR A 133 29.46 -2.89 -3.60
CA TYR A 133 29.85 -4.31 -3.62
C TYR A 133 30.39 -4.74 -4.98
N ILE A 134 29.85 -4.20 -6.08
CA ILE A 134 30.38 -4.45 -7.42
C ILE A 134 31.79 -3.87 -7.54
N GLN A 135 32.02 -2.65 -7.05
CA GLN A 135 33.34 -2.00 -7.04
C GLN A 135 34.35 -2.81 -6.23
N ASN A 136 33.98 -3.29 -5.04
CA ASN A 136 34.84 -4.16 -4.23
C ASN A 136 35.07 -5.54 -4.86
N ARG A 137 34.15 -6.01 -5.71
CA ARG A 137 34.28 -7.27 -6.47
C ARG A 137 35.10 -7.13 -7.75
N VAL A 138 35.52 -5.92 -8.15
CA VAL A 138 36.47 -5.74 -9.26
C VAL A 138 37.75 -6.46 -8.85
N ARG A 139 37.87 -7.70 -9.31
CA ARG A 139 39.02 -8.56 -9.08
C ARG A 139 40.26 -7.80 -9.60
N PRO A 140 41.42 -7.87 -8.92
CA PRO A 140 42.66 -7.54 -9.59
C PRO A 140 42.72 -8.41 -10.86
N VAL A 141 43.14 -7.80 -11.97
CA VAL A 141 43.21 -8.44 -13.29
C VAL A 141 43.77 -9.86 -13.12
N ARG A 142 42.97 -10.87 -13.50
CA ARG A 142 43.30 -12.29 -13.23
C ARG A 142 44.61 -12.77 -13.89
N SER A 143 45.14 -12.02 -14.86
CA SER A 143 46.54 -12.12 -15.33
C SER A 143 46.86 -10.93 -16.25
N LEU A 144 48.15 -10.59 -16.40
CA LEU A 144 48.63 -9.56 -17.34
C LEU A 144 48.08 -9.75 -18.77
N ALA A 145 47.86 -11.01 -19.19
CA ALA A 145 47.28 -11.34 -20.49
C ALA A 145 45.83 -10.87 -20.65
N ALA A 146 45.02 -10.89 -19.58
CA ALA A 146 43.63 -10.44 -19.63
C ALA A 146 43.53 -8.90 -19.68
N ALA A 147 44.47 -8.17 -19.06
CA ALA A 147 44.56 -6.71 -19.19
C ALA A 147 44.94 -6.28 -20.63
N ALA A 148 45.85 -7.01 -21.28
CA ALA A 148 46.32 -6.68 -22.62
C ALA A 148 45.24 -6.82 -23.71
N ILE A 149 44.23 -7.68 -23.50
CA ILE A 149 43.11 -7.85 -24.43
C ILE A 149 42.13 -6.67 -24.36
N ILE A 150 41.93 -6.09 -23.17
CA ILE A 150 41.02 -4.96 -22.98
C ILE A 150 41.62 -3.66 -23.55
N ALA A 151 42.95 -3.52 -23.56
CA ALA A 151 43.64 -2.32 -24.06
C ALA A 151 43.72 -2.19 -25.59
N LYS A 152 43.22 -3.19 -26.35
CA LYS A 152 43.24 -3.22 -27.83
C LYS A 152 41.87 -2.96 -28.47
N ILE A 153 40.87 -2.61 -27.68
CA ILE A 153 39.56 -2.12 -28.11
C ILE A 153 39.52 -0.62 -27.83
#